data_AF-A0A0Q3GEP2-F1
#
_entry.id   AF-A0A0Q3GEP2-F1
#
_cell.length_a   1.000
_cell.length_b   1.000
_cell.length_c   1.000
_cell.angle_alpha   90.00
_cell.angle_beta   90.00
_cell.angle_gamma   90.00
#
_symmetry.space_group_name_H-M   'P 1'
#
loop_
_entity.id
_entity.type
_entity.pdbx_description
1 polymer ?
#
loop_
_entity_poly.entity_id
_entity_poly.type
_entity_poly.pdbx_seq_one_letter_code
_entity_poly.pdbx_strand_id
1 'polypeptide(L)'
;MVVKSSIYLCFIFKVHVYRHINDGLHSVASIGTTAEIHQVRQSGDGTSNVSTRGQQRFRLRRSWIDADEVPWGEVQIIEEDTPSRTPRNAFVQLAANTGMCYFSNEDEDLMRELSWQNHDCINEFDASVNKTNMGDDDDLRFAERQRQYRAACNSKMALEAPLSFWPRWAYKMYDSYSLARRAADLWRQIVANPSMDDHVRKPDLLSFCIGSKLPISGSARQELLEIDGISYRLQREIQLLKAFNLMRCRNCLVLIARRSDMVVISNGCPVGAYVKPFDGAQEMITVYNASGLALYGNPSEVHSWFPGYTWTIALCAACESNIGWLFSAAKKNLVPKSFWGIRSSQILDDTQSAQDRSSM
;
A
#
# COMPACT_ATOMS: atom_id res chain seq x y z
N MET A 1 -14.44 12.78 -15.96
CA MET A 1 -15.04 12.32 -17.22
C MET A 1 -16.29 11.53 -16.86
N VAL A 2 -17.46 11.91 -17.38
CA VAL A 2 -18.68 11.10 -17.24
C VAL A 2 -18.79 10.29 -18.53
N VAL A 3 -19.03 8.98 -18.47
CA VAL A 3 -19.10 8.12 -19.66
C VAL A 3 -20.39 7.31 -19.60
N LYS A 4 -21.11 7.25 -20.73
CA LYS A 4 -22.36 6.53 -20.85
C LYS A 4 -22.05 5.06 -21.13
N SER A 5 -22.35 4.18 -20.18
CA SER A 5 -22.71 2.80 -20.52
C SER A 5 -24.23 2.79 -20.65
N SER A 6 -24.75 2.28 -21.76
CA SER A 6 -26.14 1.80 -21.77
C SER A 6 -26.28 0.79 -20.63
N ILE A 7 -27.36 0.88 -19.87
CA ILE A 7 -27.64 0.24 -18.56
C ILE A 7 -27.38 1.21 -17.39
N TYR A 8 -28.46 1.58 -16.71
CA TYR A 8 -28.55 2.42 -15.52
C TYR A 8 -27.56 1.99 -14.41
N LEU A 9 -26.33 2.51 -14.42
CA LEU A 9 -25.38 2.37 -13.32
C LEU A 9 -24.53 3.65 -13.21
N CYS A 10 -24.59 4.30 -12.05
CA CYS A 10 -23.93 5.57 -11.76
C CYS A 10 -22.41 5.39 -11.55
N PHE A 11 -21.64 5.33 -12.64
CA PHE A 11 -20.17 5.30 -12.61
C PHE A 11 -19.54 6.63 -13.04
N ILE A 12 -18.57 7.11 -12.26
CA ILE A 12 -17.65 8.19 -12.62
C ILE A 12 -16.36 7.58 -13.16
N PHE A 13 -15.83 8.08 -14.27
CA PHE A 13 -14.58 7.59 -14.84
C PHE A 13 -13.45 8.53 -14.47
N LYS A 14 -12.48 8.01 -13.70
CA LYS A 14 -11.31 8.76 -13.23
C LYS A 14 -10.08 8.40 -14.06
N VAL A 15 -9.46 9.42 -14.65
CA VAL A 15 -8.19 9.32 -15.37
C VAL A 15 -7.24 10.37 -14.81
N HIS A 16 -5.97 10.04 -14.66
CA HIS A 16 -4.97 11.00 -14.25
C HIS A 16 -4.56 11.90 -15.42
N VAL A 17 -4.48 13.21 -15.18
CA VAL A 17 -3.96 14.18 -16.15
C VAL A 17 -2.67 14.74 -15.55
N TYR A 18 -1.57 14.58 -16.27
CA TYR A 18 -0.27 15.10 -15.84
C TYR A 18 0.24 16.13 -16.85
N ARG A 19 1.10 17.03 -16.37
CA ARG A 19 1.70 18.08 -17.18
C ARG A 19 3.14 17.70 -17.48
N HIS A 20 3.52 17.70 -18.75
CA HIS A 20 4.91 17.51 -19.15
C HIS A 20 5.76 18.67 -18.66
N ILE A 21 6.87 18.36 -17.99
CA ILE A 21 7.82 19.36 -17.45
C ILE A 21 8.49 20.14 -18.59
N ASN A 22 8.72 19.47 -19.72
CA ASN A 22 9.49 20.03 -20.84
C ASN A 22 8.65 20.94 -21.75
N ASP A 23 7.38 20.58 -21.98
CA ASP A 23 6.60 21.18 -23.07
C ASP A 23 5.35 21.92 -22.57
N GLY A 24 5.05 21.82 -21.26
CA GLY A 24 3.87 22.40 -20.64
C GLY A 24 2.55 21.76 -21.07
N LEU A 25 2.55 20.83 -22.03
CA LEU A 25 1.39 20.09 -22.51
C LEU A 25 0.82 19.17 -21.42
N HIS A 26 -0.51 19.09 -21.37
CA HIS A 26 -1.21 18.13 -20.55
C HIS A 26 -1.39 16.82 -21.32
N SER A 27 -0.97 15.71 -20.73
CA SER A 27 -1.22 14.37 -21.24
C SER A 27 -2.20 13.65 -20.32
N VAL A 28 -3.13 12.94 -20.96
CA VAL A 28 -4.16 12.15 -20.28
C VAL A 28 -3.66 10.72 -20.18
N ALA A 29 -3.67 10.14 -18.99
CA ALA A 29 -3.23 8.77 -18.79
C ALA A 29 -4.07 7.79 -19.60
N SER A 30 -3.42 6.75 -20.14
CA SER A 30 -4.10 5.77 -20.97
C SER A 30 -4.97 4.79 -20.16
N ILE A 31 -4.67 4.62 -18.87
CA ILE A 31 -5.39 3.74 -17.95
C ILE A 31 -6.06 4.55 -16.84
N GLY A 32 -7.32 4.24 -16.56
CA GLY A 32 -8.12 4.84 -15.49
C GLY A 32 -8.88 3.82 -14.66
N THR A 33 -9.72 4.32 -13.74
CA THR A 33 -10.56 3.48 -12.86
C THR A 33 -12.00 3.99 -12.85
N THR A 34 -12.96 3.08 -12.99
CA THR A 34 -14.38 3.37 -12.79
C THR A 34 -14.65 3.55 -11.30
N ALA A 35 -15.48 4.53 -10.94
CA ALA A 35 -15.78 4.87 -9.57
C ALA A 35 -17.30 4.88 -9.38
N GLU A 36 -17.81 3.93 -8.61
CA GLU A 36 -19.22 3.82 -8.29
C GLU A 36 -19.58 4.84 -7.21
N ILE A 37 -20.70 5.53 -7.39
CA ILE A 37 -21.23 6.46 -6.38
C ILE A 37 -21.89 5.65 -5.27
N HIS A 38 -21.32 5.72 -4.07
CA HIS A 38 -21.84 5.00 -2.89
C HIS A 38 -22.77 5.87 -2.05
N GLN A 39 -22.50 7.18 -1.97
CA GLN A 39 -23.33 8.10 -1.19
C GLN A 39 -23.31 9.50 -1.80
N VAL A 40 -24.48 10.14 -1.85
CA VAL A 40 -24.62 11.57 -2.15
C VAL A 40 -25.32 12.23 -0.98
N ARG A 41 -24.71 13.25 -0.39
CA ARG A 41 -25.31 14.08 0.65
C ARG A 41 -25.47 15.49 0.13
N GLN A 42 -26.70 15.97 0.06
CA GLN A 42 -26.97 17.37 -0.21
C GLN A 42 -26.83 18.16 1.08
N SER A 43 -25.99 19.18 1.04
CA SER A 43 -25.82 20.15 2.10
C SER A 43 -26.88 21.24 1.94
N GLY A 44 -27.28 21.88 3.06
CA GLY A 44 -28.30 22.95 3.05
C GLY A 44 -27.90 24.22 2.28
N ASP A 45 -26.65 24.33 1.84
CA ASP A 45 -26.11 25.39 0.99
C ASP A 45 -26.26 25.11 -0.52
N GLY A 46 -26.93 24.01 -0.90
CA GLY A 46 -27.12 23.60 -2.30
C GLY A 46 -25.95 22.79 -2.89
N THR A 47 -24.88 22.54 -2.13
CA THR A 47 -23.76 21.71 -2.58
C THR A 47 -24.04 20.22 -2.35
N SER A 48 -23.45 19.35 -3.18
CA SER A 48 -23.57 17.89 -3.04
C SER A 48 -22.21 17.26 -2.75
N ASN A 49 -22.10 16.58 -1.61
CA ASN A 49 -20.95 15.76 -1.26
C ASN A 49 -21.14 14.34 -1.80
N VAL A 50 -20.28 13.93 -2.73
CA VAL A 50 -20.33 12.62 -3.38
C VAL A 50 -19.19 11.74 -2.86
N SER A 51 -19.51 10.58 -2.31
CA SER A 51 -18.56 9.54 -1.93
C SER A 51 -18.55 8.44 -2.99
N THR A 52 -17.37 8.11 -3.49
CA THR A 52 -17.20 7.11 -4.55
C THR A 52 -16.23 6.00 -4.16
N ARG A 53 -16.38 4.83 -4.80
CA ARG A 53 -15.49 3.68 -4.64
C ARG A 53 -14.99 3.20 -5.99
N GLY A 54 -13.68 3.05 -6.14
CA GLY A 54 -13.08 2.48 -7.34
C GLY A 54 -13.50 1.02 -7.54
N GLN A 55 -13.85 0.64 -8.78
CA GLN A 55 -14.33 -0.69 -9.13
C GLN A 55 -13.43 -1.39 -10.14
N GLN A 56 -13.35 -0.90 -11.39
CA GLN A 56 -12.68 -1.61 -12.48
C GLN A 56 -11.68 -0.70 -13.19
N ARG A 57 -10.56 -1.29 -13.66
CA ARG A 57 -9.63 -0.59 -14.54
C ARG A 57 -10.19 -0.53 -15.97
N PHE A 58 -9.87 0.55 -16.67
CA PHE A 58 -10.19 0.70 -18.08
C PHE A 58 -9.05 1.36 -18.84
N ARG A 59 -8.96 1.06 -20.14
CA ARG A 59 -8.12 1.77 -21.09
C ARG A 59 -8.94 2.83 -21.81
N LEU A 60 -8.50 4.08 -21.78
CA LEU A 60 -9.07 5.17 -22.54
C LEU A 60 -8.68 5.01 -24.02
N ARG A 61 -9.67 4.85 -24.89
CA ARG A 61 -9.48 4.72 -26.33
C ARG A 61 -9.52 6.07 -27.03
N ARG A 62 -10.49 6.91 -26.66
CA ARG A 62 -10.71 8.23 -27.22
C ARG A 62 -11.28 9.16 -26.16
N SER A 63 -11.04 10.45 -26.27
CA SER A 63 -11.66 11.48 -25.43
C SER A 63 -12.09 12.67 -26.28
N TRP A 64 -13.19 13.30 -25.92
CA TRP A 64 -13.71 14.51 -26.57
C TRP A 64 -14.44 15.37 -25.55
N ILE A 65 -14.74 16.61 -25.92
CA ILE A 65 -15.54 17.54 -25.12
C ILE A 65 -16.84 17.78 -25.91
N ASP A 66 -17.99 17.74 -25.25
CA ASP A 66 -19.28 18.02 -25.89
C ASP A 66 -19.55 19.54 -25.96
N ALA A 67 -20.74 19.90 -26.47
CA ALA A 67 -21.15 21.29 -26.60
C ALA A 67 -21.34 22.02 -25.26
N ASP A 68 -21.50 21.27 -24.16
CA ASP A 68 -21.70 21.78 -22.80
C ASP A 68 -20.37 21.81 -22.00
N GLU A 69 -19.24 21.73 -22.70
CA GLU A 69 -17.88 21.68 -22.13
C GLU A 69 -17.62 20.47 -21.20
N VAL A 70 -18.45 19.42 -21.29
CA VAL A 70 -18.29 18.21 -20.48
C VAL A 70 -17.30 17.27 -21.16
N PRO A 71 -16.25 16.79 -20.45
CA PRO A 71 -15.31 15.83 -21.01
C PRO A 71 -15.89 14.41 -21.00
N TRP A 72 -15.87 13.80 -22.18
CA TRP A 72 -16.29 12.44 -22.50
C TRP A 72 -15.12 11.60 -23.01
N GLY A 73 -15.33 10.29 -23.03
CA GLY A 73 -14.39 9.39 -23.67
C GLY A 73 -14.88 7.95 -23.77
N GLU A 74 -14.35 7.25 -24.75
CA GLU A 74 -14.61 5.85 -25.03
C GLU A 74 -13.59 5.00 -24.27
N VAL A 75 -14.09 4.01 -23.52
CA VAL A 75 -13.27 3.21 -22.60
C VAL A 75 -13.45 1.73 -22.89
N GLN A 76 -12.37 0.97 -22.71
CA GLN A 76 -12.40 -0.49 -22.73
C GLN A 76 -12.07 -1.01 -21.33
N ILE A 77 -12.98 -1.77 -20.73
CA ILE A 77 -12.75 -2.42 -19.43
C ILE A 77 -11.60 -3.43 -19.57
N ILE A 78 -10.69 -3.42 -18.61
CA ILE A 78 -9.58 -4.37 -18.54
C ILE A 78 -10.02 -5.52 -17.63
N GLU A 79 -9.98 -6.74 -18.16
CA GLU A 79 -10.19 -7.95 -17.38
C GLU A 79 -8.92 -8.25 -16.56
N GLU A 80 -9.08 -8.50 -15.26
CA GLU A 80 -7.95 -8.87 -14.39
C GLU A 80 -7.68 -10.37 -14.46
N ASP A 81 -6.40 -10.72 -14.56
CA ASP A 81 -5.96 -12.11 -14.52
C ASP A 81 -6.30 -12.78 -13.19
N THR A 82 -6.52 -14.10 -13.23
CA THR A 82 -6.66 -14.88 -11.99
C THR A 82 -5.32 -14.97 -11.24
N PRO A 83 -5.33 -14.97 -9.89
CA PRO A 83 -4.12 -15.14 -9.10
C PRO A 83 -3.33 -16.40 -9.46
N SER A 84 -2.09 -16.21 -9.89
CA SER A 84 -1.21 -17.32 -10.22
C SER A 84 -0.70 -18.03 -8.96
N ARG A 85 -0.56 -19.35 -9.06
CA ARG A 85 -0.01 -20.18 -8.00
C ARG A 85 1.04 -21.12 -8.56
N THR A 86 2.08 -21.33 -7.77
CA THR A 86 3.13 -22.32 -8.02
C THR A 86 2.45 -23.68 -8.24
N PRO A 87 2.60 -24.31 -9.43
CA PRO A 87 1.95 -25.58 -9.69
C PRO A 87 2.46 -26.63 -8.72
N ARG A 88 1.58 -27.20 -7.88
CA ARG A 88 1.98 -28.22 -6.89
C ARG A 88 2.68 -29.40 -7.58
N ASN A 89 2.13 -29.84 -8.71
CA ASN A 89 2.61 -30.99 -9.49
C ASN A 89 3.95 -30.75 -10.19
N ALA A 90 4.38 -29.50 -10.38
CA ALA A 90 5.72 -29.22 -10.93
C ALA A 90 6.84 -29.61 -9.96
N PHE A 91 6.51 -29.77 -8.67
CA PHE A 91 7.45 -30.15 -7.61
C PHE A 91 7.05 -31.45 -6.91
N VAL A 92 6.05 -32.18 -7.44
CA VAL A 92 5.77 -33.54 -6.97
C VAL A 92 6.91 -34.42 -7.46
N GLN A 93 7.55 -35.10 -6.52
CA GLN A 93 8.61 -36.07 -6.82
C GLN A 93 7.97 -37.29 -7.47
N LEU A 94 8.59 -37.85 -8.51
CA LEU A 94 8.32 -39.24 -8.89
C LEU A 94 8.71 -40.08 -7.69
N ALA A 95 7.72 -40.64 -6.97
CA ALA A 95 8.00 -41.61 -5.93
C ALA A 95 8.75 -42.79 -6.57
N ALA A 96 10.06 -42.82 -6.40
CA ALA A 96 10.81 -44.03 -6.71
C ALA A 96 10.29 -45.10 -5.75
N ASN A 97 9.79 -46.20 -6.34
CA ASN A 97 9.23 -47.41 -5.76
C ASN A 97 9.91 -47.91 -4.45
N THR A 98 9.71 -47.18 -3.37
CA THR A 98 10.03 -47.57 -2.01
C THR A 98 8.91 -47.00 -1.18
N GLY A 99 7.99 -47.88 -0.78
CA GLY A 99 6.76 -47.46 -0.13
C GLY A 99 7.05 -46.65 1.13
N MET A 100 6.55 -45.42 1.21
CA MET A 100 6.08 -44.82 2.46
C MET A 100 5.39 -43.45 2.27
N CYS A 101 4.35 -43.30 3.09
CA CYS A 101 3.78 -42.10 3.71
C CYS A 101 3.27 -40.95 2.81
N TYR A 102 1.98 -41.05 2.51
CA TYR A 102 1.12 -39.87 2.37
C TYR A 102 1.19 -39.04 3.66
N PHE A 103 1.85 -37.88 3.64
CA PHE A 103 1.65 -36.86 4.67
C PHE A 103 0.40 -36.07 4.30
N SER A 104 -0.69 -36.34 5.03
CA SER A 104 -1.94 -35.58 5.00
C SER A 104 -1.75 -34.17 5.56
N ASN A 105 -2.61 -33.25 5.15
CA ASN A 105 -2.54 -31.80 5.39
C ASN A 105 -2.60 -31.35 6.87
N GLU A 106 -2.57 -32.25 7.84
CA GLU A 106 -2.71 -31.91 9.28
C GLU A 106 -1.36 -31.51 9.92
N ASP A 107 -0.23 -32.01 9.41
CA ASP A 107 1.08 -31.75 10.01
C ASP A 107 1.71 -30.40 9.63
N GLU A 108 1.34 -29.80 8.49
CA GLU A 108 1.79 -28.43 8.14
C GLU A 108 1.01 -27.34 8.91
N ASP A 109 -0.24 -27.61 9.30
CA ASP A 109 -1.05 -26.68 10.12
C ASP A 109 -0.62 -26.71 11.60
N LEU A 110 -0.20 -27.87 12.13
CA LEU A 110 0.41 -27.96 13.47
C LEU A 110 1.71 -27.15 13.60
N MET A 111 2.50 -27.06 12.54
CA MET A 111 3.72 -26.22 12.50
C MET A 111 3.42 -24.73 12.38
N ARG A 112 2.22 -24.34 11.90
CA ARG A 112 1.76 -22.95 11.91
C ARG A 112 1.22 -22.55 13.27
N GLU A 113 0.43 -23.39 13.93
CA GLU A 113 -0.15 -23.08 15.25
C GLU A 113 0.90 -22.79 16.32
N LEU A 114 2.03 -23.49 16.31
CA LEU A 114 3.13 -23.25 17.25
C LEU A 114 3.88 -21.91 17.04
N SER A 115 3.73 -21.27 15.88
CA SER A 115 4.39 -19.98 15.58
C SER A 115 3.52 -18.77 15.95
N TRP A 116 2.20 -18.95 16.08
CA TRP A 116 1.24 -17.88 16.40
C TRP A 116 0.99 -17.70 17.90
N GLN A 117 1.53 -18.57 18.77
CA GLN A 117 1.25 -18.49 20.21
C GLN A 117 2.10 -17.48 21.00
N ASN A 118 3.05 -16.77 20.39
CA ASN A 118 4.04 -15.99 21.16
C ASN A 118 3.99 -14.47 21.04
N HIS A 119 2.91 -13.86 20.52
CA HIS A 119 2.71 -12.42 20.69
C HIS A 119 1.22 -12.05 20.75
N ASP A 120 0.68 -11.95 21.96
CA ASP A 120 -0.36 -10.98 22.29
C ASP A 120 -0.17 -10.41 23.70
N CYS A 121 -0.54 -9.13 23.82
CA CYS A 121 -0.13 -8.18 24.84
C CYS A 121 -0.72 -8.36 26.25
N ILE A 122 -0.03 -7.74 27.20
CA ILE A 122 -0.23 -7.65 28.65
C ILE A 122 -1.43 -6.75 29.07
N ASN A 123 -2.08 -7.16 30.19
CA ASN A 123 -2.95 -6.47 31.19
C ASN A 123 -4.43 -6.95 31.20
N GLU A 124 -5.07 -7.36 32.31
CA GLU A 124 -4.79 -7.26 33.76
C GLU A 124 -5.77 -8.19 34.54
N PHE A 125 -5.27 -8.98 35.50
CA PHE A 125 -5.79 -9.25 36.87
C PHE A 125 -5.36 -10.62 37.44
N ASP A 126 -4.46 -10.52 38.41
CA ASP A 126 -4.24 -11.33 39.62
C ASP A 126 -4.43 -12.86 39.58
N ALA A 127 -3.31 -13.59 39.60
CA ALA A 127 -2.93 -14.45 40.73
C ALA A 127 -1.56 -15.10 40.49
N SER A 128 -0.79 -15.18 41.58
CA SER A 128 0.56 -15.73 41.70
C SER A 128 0.81 -17.05 40.94
N VAL A 129 2.02 -17.23 40.40
CA VAL A 129 2.94 -18.34 40.76
C VAL A 129 4.24 -18.26 39.90
N ASN A 130 5.35 -18.12 40.63
CA ASN A 130 6.75 -18.47 40.36
C ASN A 130 7.38 -18.32 38.96
N LYS A 131 8.34 -17.38 38.87
CA LYS A 131 9.41 -17.35 37.86
C LYS A 131 10.29 -18.61 37.96
N THR A 132 10.44 -19.32 36.84
CA THR A 132 11.61 -20.16 36.57
C THR A 132 12.37 -19.59 35.38
N ASN A 133 13.65 -19.28 35.59
CA ASN A 133 14.59 -18.86 34.56
C ASN A 133 14.79 -20.01 33.55
N MET A 134 14.44 -19.82 32.29
CA MET A 134 14.91 -20.65 31.17
C MET A 134 16.16 -19.99 30.58
N GLY A 135 17.27 -20.73 30.51
CA GLY A 135 18.57 -20.23 30.11
C GLY A 135 18.82 -20.26 28.60
N ASP A 136 19.77 -19.42 28.16
CA ASP A 136 20.21 -19.20 26.77
C ASP A 136 20.62 -20.48 26.00
N ASP A 137 20.86 -21.60 26.69
CA ASP A 137 21.27 -22.88 26.10
C ASP A 137 20.15 -23.62 25.35
N ASP A 138 18.88 -23.45 25.73
CA ASP A 138 17.78 -24.15 25.06
C ASP A 138 17.38 -23.50 23.73
N ASP A 139 17.60 -22.19 23.59
CA ASP A 139 17.34 -21.43 22.35
C ASP A 139 18.39 -21.75 21.27
N LEU A 140 19.65 -21.92 21.69
CA LEU A 140 20.73 -22.40 20.83
C LEU A 140 20.49 -23.83 20.35
N ARG A 141 20.02 -24.73 21.23
CA ARG A 141 19.69 -26.11 20.84
C ARG A 141 18.48 -26.19 19.91
N PHE A 142 17.51 -25.30 20.02
CA PHE A 142 16.38 -25.21 19.09
C PHE A 142 16.81 -24.73 17.71
N ALA A 143 17.62 -23.68 17.64
CA ALA A 143 18.15 -23.14 16.39
C ALA A 143 19.06 -24.15 15.66
N GLU A 144 19.86 -24.91 16.42
CA GLU A 144 20.76 -25.93 15.88
C GLU A 144 20.00 -27.17 15.38
N ARG A 145 18.96 -27.61 16.11
CA ARG A 145 18.06 -28.67 15.69
C ARG A 145 17.28 -28.28 14.43
N GLN A 146 16.88 -27.01 14.30
CA GLN A 146 16.22 -26.51 13.10
C GLN A 146 17.17 -26.37 11.91
N ARG A 147 18.45 -26.02 12.12
CA ARG A 147 19.49 -26.07 11.07
C ARG A 147 19.78 -27.49 10.61
N GLN A 148 19.92 -28.43 11.53
CA GLN A 148 20.12 -29.85 11.22
C GLN A 148 18.93 -30.43 10.47
N TYR A 149 17.70 -30.07 10.85
CA TYR A 149 16.49 -30.49 10.13
C TYR A 149 16.40 -29.90 8.72
N ARG A 150 16.74 -28.60 8.55
CA ARG A 150 16.83 -27.96 7.24
C ARG A 150 17.95 -28.56 6.38
N ALA A 151 19.10 -28.90 6.97
CA ALA A 151 20.21 -29.55 6.29
C ALA A 151 19.86 -30.99 5.86
N ALA A 152 19.18 -31.75 6.72
CA ALA A 152 18.69 -33.09 6.40
C ALA A 152 17.63 -33.06 5.29
N CYS A 153 16.69 -32.11 5.35
CA CYS A 153 15.67 -31.89 4.32
C CYS A 153 16.31 -31.46 2.99
N ASN A 154 17.28 -30.54 3.01
CA ASN A 154 18.04 -30.15 1.81
C ASN A 154 18.90 -31.29 1.24
N SER A 155 19.49 -32.15 2.09
CA SER A 155 20.29 -33.29 1.61
C SER A 155 19.42 -34.41 1.01
N LYS A 156 18.19 -34.61 1.51
CA LYS A 156 17.21 -35.53 0.93
C LYS A 156 16.57 -34.98 -0.35
N MET A 157 16.38 -33.66 -0.45
CA MET A 157 16.00 -32.99 -1.71
C MET A 157 17.12 -32.99 -2.76
N ALA A 158 18.37 -33.24 -2.39
CA ALA A 158 19.50 -33.28 -3.32
C ALA A 158 19.63 -34.60 -4.11
N LEU A 159 18.89 -35.65 -3.73
CA LEU A 159 18.92 -36.97 -4.39
C LEU A 159 17.83 -37.17 -5.44
N GLU A 160 16.93 -36.20 -5.63
CA GLU A 160 15.77 -36.34 -6.54
C GLU A 160 15.61 -35.09 -7.41
N ALA A 161 15.65 -35.29 -8.73
CA ALA A 161 15.53 -34.21 -9.69
C ALA A 161 14.10 -33.64 -9.69
N PRO A 162 13.92 -32.32 -9.51
CA PRO A 162 12.60 -31.71 -9.61
C PRO A 162 12.06 -31.88 -11.04
N LEU A 163 10.77 -32.20 -11.18
CA LEU A 163 10.08 -32.27 -12.48
C LEU A 163 9.96 -30.89 -13.16
N SER A 164 10.22 -29.82 -12.41
CA SER A 164 10.19 -28.45 -12.90
C SER A 164 11.51 -28.05 -13.56
N PHE A 165 11.42 -27.36 -14.68
CA PHE A 165 12.58 -26.80 -15.39
C PHE A 165 13.40 -25.81 -14.54
N TRP A 166 12.74 -25.03 -13.68
CA TRP A 166 13.40 -24.07 -12.80
C TRP A 166 13.35 -24.48 -11.32
N PRO A 167 14.26 -23.98 -10.46
CA PRO A 167 14.19 -24.20 -9.01
C PRO A 167 12.89 -23.64 -8.39
N ARG A 168 12.47 -24.20 -7.24
CA ARG A 168 11.25 -23.77 -6.52
C ARG A 168 11.22 -22.28 -6.18
N TRP A 169 12.37 -21.68 -5.88
CA TRP A 169 12.44 -20.25 -5.57
C TRP A 169 12.05 -19.38 -6.77
N ALA A 170 12.32 -19.81 -8.01
CA ALA A 170 12.01 -19.07 -9.22
C ALA A 170 10.49 -18.98 -9.45
N TYR A 171 9.76 -20.08 -9.25
CA TYR A 171 8.30 -20.07 -9.34
C TYR A 171 7.66 -19.27 -8.21
N LYS A 172 8.21 -19.37 -6.98
CA LYS A 172 7.76 -18.54 -5.84
C LYS A 172 7.92 -17.04 -6.09
N MET A 173 8.83 -16.60 -6.97
CA MET A 173 8.96 -15.19 -7.32
C MET A 173 7.75 -14.65 -8.07
N TYR A 174 6.99 -15.50 -8.77
CA TYR A 174 5.81 -15.10 -9.54
C TYR A 174 4.49 -15.60 -8.94
N ASP A 175 4.53 -16.40 -7.87
CA ASP A 175 3.36 -16.87 -7.13
C ASP A 175 2.64 -15.73 -6.42
N SER A 176 1.42 -15.40 -6.85
CA SER A 176 0.67 -14.23 -6.35
C SER A 176 0.41 -14.32 -4.84
N TYR A 177 0.18 -15.51 -4.29
CA TYR A 177 -0.07 -15.71 -2.85
C TYR A 177 1.19 -15.57 -1.99
N SER A 178 2.35 -15.97 -2.51
CA SER A 178 3.63 -15.83 -1.84
C SER A 178 4.11 -14.39 -1.87
N LEU A 179 3.89 -13.69 -3.00
CA LEU A 179 4.09 -12.25 -3.10
C LEU A 179 3.15 -11.48 -2.16
N ALA A 180 1.87 -11.84 -2.11
CA ALA A 180 0.89 -11.22 -1.21
C ALA A 180 1.29 -11.31 0.26
N ARG A 181 1.71 -12.51 0.72
CA ARG A 181 2.26 -12.69 2.07
C ARG A 181 3.44 -11.77 2.33
N ARG A 182 4.43 -11.78 1.44
CA ARG A 182 5.63 -10.95 1.57
C ARG A 182 5.32 -9.45 1.59
N ALA A 183 4.35 -9.02 0.78
CA ALA A 183 3.91 -7.63 0.74
C ALA A 183 3.21 -7.23 2.05
N ALA A 184 2.34 -8.10 2.59
CA ALA A 184 1.70 -7.89 3.90
C ALA A 184 2.72 -7.88 5.05
N ASP A 185 3.72 -8.76 5.02
CA ASP A 185 4.80 -8.79 6.02
C ASP A 185 5.59 -7.47 6.03
N LEU A 186 5.96 -6.97 4.84
CA LEU A 186 6.61 -5.66 4.70
C LEU A 186 5.69 -4.52 5.10
N TRP A 187 4.41 -4.60 4.77
CA TRP A 187 3.41 -3.61 5.18
C TRP A 187 3.35 -3.52 6.71
N ARG A 188 3.25 -4.64 7.42
CA ARG A 188 3.23 -4.66 8.90
C ARG A 188 4.48 -4.05 9.53
N GLN A 189 5.65 -4.19 8.88
CA GLN A 189 6.89 -3.57 9.33
C GLN A 189 6.90 -2.03 9.17
N ILE A 190 6.12 -1.49 8.22
CA ILE A 190 6.11 -0.06 7.87
C ILE A 190 4.91 0.64 8.51
N VAL A 191 3.76 -0.01 8.48
CA VAL A 191 2.46 0.45 8.94
C VAL A 191 1.91 -0.63 9.86
N ALA A 192 2.11 -0.45 11.17
CA ALA A 192 1.68 -1.43 12.16
C ALA A 192 0.15 -1.65 12.15
N ASN A 193 -0.62 -0.61 11.83
CA ASN A 193 -2.09 -0.66 11.74
C ASN A 193 -2.61 0.23 10.59
N PRO A 194 -3.65 -0.19 9.84
CA PRO A 194 -4.32 -1.48 9.91
C PRO A 194 -3.46 -2.59 9.28
N SER A 195 -3.57 -3.79 9.86
CA SER A 195 -3.02 -5.01 9.27
C SER A 195 -3.69 -5.31 7.93
N MET A 196 -2.93 -5.89 7.01
CA MET A 196 -3.41 -6.28 5.68
C MET A 196 -3.67 -7.79 5.57
N ASP A 197 -3.65 -8.49 6.71
CA ASP A 197 -3.57 -9.95 6.79
C ASP A 197 -4.84 -10.63 6.27
N ASP A 198 -6.00 -9.99 6.47
CA ASP A 198 -7.28 -10.46 5.93
C ASP A 198 -7.29 -10.57 4.41
N HIS A 199 -6.44 -9.79 3.73
CA HIS A 199 -6.36 -9.72 2.27
C HIS A 199 -5.31 -10.65 1.68
N VAL A 200 -4.47 -11.29 2.50
CA VAL A 200 -3.37 -12.17 2.03
C VAL A 200 -3.90 -13.35 1.20
N ARG A 201 -5.13 -13.80 1.45
CA ARG A 201 -5.80 -14.86 0.69
C ARG A 201 -6.43 -14.37 -0.63
N LYS A 202 -6.46 -13.07 -0.86
CA LYS A 202 -7.06 -12.39 -2.03
C LYS A 202 -6.03 -11.44 -2.67
N PRO A 203 -5.01 -11.99 -3.36
CA PRO A 203 -3.89 -11.19 -3.88
C PRO A 203 -4.31 -10.17 -4.93
N ASP A 204 -5.40 -10.44 -5.66
CA ASP A 204 -6.10 -9.51 -6.55
C ASP A 204 -6.50 -8.23 -5.81
N LEU A 205 -7.23 -8.36 -4.69
CA LEU A 205 -7.66 -7.22 -3.88
C LEU A 205 -6.51 -6.59 -3.09
N LEU A 206 -5.59 -7.41 -2.56
CA LEU A 206 -4.46 -6.93 -1.77
C LEU A 206 -3.60 -5.96 -2.57
N SER A 207 -3.31 -6.27 -3.84
CA SER A 207 -2.46 -5.42 -4.69
C SER A 207 -2.99 -3.98 -4.78
N PHE A 208 -4.25 -3.81 -5.19
CA PHE A 208 -4.88 -2.49 -5.20
C PHE A 208 -5.00 -1.84 -3.81
N CYS A 209 -5.18 -2.66 -2.76
CA CYS A 209 -5.28 -2.18 -1.40
C CYS A 209 -3.95 -1.61 -0.89
N ILE A 210 -2.81 -2.22 -1.24
CA ILE A 210 -1.47 -1.68 -0.97
C ILE A 210 -1.20 -0.48 -1.88
N GLY A 211 -1.44 -0.63 -3.19
CA GLY A 211 -1.22 0.41 -4.19
C GLY A 211 -1.98 1.70 -3.93
N SER A 212 -3.16 1.66 -3.29
CA SER A 212 -3.93 2.85 -2.87
C SER A 212 -3.44 3.49 -1.57
N LYS A 213 -2.66 2.76 -0.78
CA LYS A 213 -2.21 3.15 0.56
C LYS A 213 -0.73 3.52 0.61
N LEU A 214 0.02 3.22 -0.44
CA LEU A 214 1.44 3.54 -0.54
C LEU A 214 1.68 5.07 -0.56
N PRO A 215 2.64 5.60 0.22
CA PRO A 215 3.07 6.99 0.19
C PRO A 215 4.02 7.28 -0.99
N ILE A 216 3.54 7.05 -2.21
CA ILE A 216 4.31 7.22 -3.45
C ILE A 216 3.81 8.42 -4.26
N SER A 217 4.63 8.90 -5.18
CA SER A 217 4.25 9.97 -6.11
C SER A 217 3.07 9.56 -7.02
N GLY A 218 2.34 10.54 -7.53
CA GLY A 218 1.21 10.30 -8.44
C GLY A 218 1.61 9.56 -9.73
N SER A 219 2.83 9.78 -10.23
CA SER A 219 3.38 9.06 -11.38
C SER A 219 3.65 7.58 -11.05
N ALA A 220 4.28 7.29 -9.91
CA ALA A 220 4.49 5.91 -9.45
C ALA A 220 3.16 5.19 -9.18
N ARG A 221 2.15 5.90 -8.65
CA ARG A 221 0.80 5.34 -8.47
C ARG A 221 0.13 5.03 -9.81
N GLN A 222 0.30 5.89 -10.81
CA GLN A 222 -0.18 5.63 -12.17
C GLN A 222 0.55 4.44 -12.80
N GLU A 223 1.87 4.31 -12.60
CA GLU A 223 2.65 3.13 -13.04
C GLU A 223 2.06 1.84 -12.45
N LEU A 224 1.76 1.81 -11.15
CA LEU A 224 1.11 0.65 -10.51
C LEU A 224 -0.26 0.32 -11.11
N LEU A 225 -1.02 1.33 -11.55
CA LEU A 225 -2.33 1.14 -12.17
C LEU A 225 -2.19 0.56 -13.59
N GLU A 226 -1.14 0.93 -14.30
CA GLU A 226 -0.82 0.51 -15.67
C GLU A 226 -0.26 -0.90 -15.76
N ILE A 227 0.34 -1.42 -14.69
CA ILE A 227 0.82 -2.81 -14.65
C ILE A 227 -0.36 -3.78 -14.81
N ASP A 228 -0.24 -4.63 -15.82
CA ASP A 228 -1.11 -5.77 -16.04
C ASP A 228 -0.51 -7.02 -15.35
N GLY A 229 -1.37 -7.77 -14.66
CA GLY A 229 -0.99 -8.97 -13.90
C GLY A 229 -0.71 -8.72 -12.41
N ILE A 230 -1.39 -9.49 -11.57
CA ILE A 230 -1.35 -9.37 -10.09
C ILE A 230 0.08 -9.55 -9.55
N SER A 231 0.80 -10.55 -10.07
CA SER A 231 2.17 -10.85 -9.59
C SER A 231 3.15 -9.73 -9.89
N TYR A 232 3.08 -9.12 -11.07
CA TYR A 232 3.94 -8.00 -11.43
C TYR A 232 3.62 -6.75 -10.59
N ARG A 233 2.33 -6.49 -10.35
CA ARG A 233 1.89 -5.38 -9.48
C ARG A 233 2.43 -5.55 -8.06
N LEU A 234 2.25 -6.73 -7.46
CA LEU A 234 2.78 -7.04 -6.12
C LEU A 234 4.31 -7.00 -6.06
N GLN A 235 5.02 -7.46 -7.09
CA GLN A 235 6.48 -7.34 -7.16
C GLN A 235 6.93 -5.87 -7.13
N ARG A 236 6.26 -5.01 -7.91
CA ARG A 236 6.55 -3.58 -7.94
C ARG A 236 6.23 -2.92 -6.60
N GLU A 237 5.08 -3.24 -6.00
CA GLU A 237 4.72 -2.78 -4.66
C GLU A 237 5.76 -3.17 -3.61
N ILE A 238 6.26 -4.41 -3.63
CA ILE A 238 7.33 -4.86 -2.73
C ILE A 238 8.62 -4.05 -2.94
N GLN A 239 8.98 -3.73 -4.18
CA GLN A 239 10.14 -2.89 -4.47
C GLN A 239 9.95 -1.48 -3.89
N LEU A 240 8.78 -0.88 -4.09
CA LEU A 240 8.45 0.45 -3.57
C LEU A 240 8.45 0.46 -2.04
N LEU A 241 7.83 -0.54 -1.39
CA LEU A 241 7.84 -0.71 0.06
C LEU A 241 9.26 -0.77 0.62
N LYS A 242 10.17 -1.47 -0.05
CA LYS A 242 11.59 -1.55 0.35
C LYS A 242 12.32 -0.23 0.16
N ALA A 243 12.14 0.42 -0.99
CA ALA A 243 12.89 1.62 -1.37
C ALA A 243 12.45 2.89 -0.61
N PHE A 244 11.19 2.97 -0.19
CA PHE A 244 10.57 4.18 0.34
C PHE A 244 11.09 4.65 1.72
N ASN A 245 12.30 5.21 1.86
CA ASN A 245 12.78 5.58 3.20
C ASN A 245 12.61 7.05 3.58
N LEU A 246 12.77 7.94 2.60
CA LEU A 246 12.85 9.39 2.82
C LEU A 246 11.81 10.12 1.98
N MET A 247 11.14 11.09 2.59
CA MET A 247 10.22 12.01 1.94
C MET A 247 10.94 13.34 1.73
N ARG A 248 11.16 13.74 0.47
CA ARG A 248 11.82 15.02 0.13
C ARG A 248 10.86 15.98 -0.52
N CYS A 249 11.10 17.28 -0.35
CA CYS A 249 10.39 18.31 -1.11
C CYS A 249 10.61 18.09 -2.61
N ARG A 250 9.54 18.07 -3.39
CA ARG A 250 9.60 17.89 -4.85
C ARG A 250 10.38 18.98 -5.57
N ASN A 251 10.38 20.21 -5.04
CA ASN A 251 10.97 21.37 -5.73
C ASN A 251 12.45 21.58 -5.40
N CYS A 252 12.87 21.34 -4.15
CA CYS A 252 14.25 21.60 -3.70
C CYS A 252 14.96 20.39 -3.08
N LEU A 253 14.32 19.22 -3.05
CA LEU A 253 14.87 17.97 -2.52
C LEU A 253 15.27 17.97 -1.04
N VAL A 254 14.92 19.01 -0.28
CA VAL A 254 15.12 19.04 1.18
C VAL A 254 14.36 17.89 1.84
N LEU A 255 14.99 17.23 2.81
CA LEU A 255 14.36 16.18 3.61
C LEU A 255 13.24 16.77 4.47
N ILE A 256 12.01 16.28 4.27
CA ILE A 256 10.83 16.69 5.02
C ILE A 256 10.54 15.70 6.14
N ALA A 257 10.49 14.41 5.86
CA ALA A 257 10.15 13.40 6.85
C ALA A 257 10.78 12.04 6.50
N ARG A 258 10.79 11.11 7.46
CA ARG A 258 11.20 9.72 7.23
C ARG A 258 10.00 8.80 7.31
N ARG A 259 10.14 7.60 6.72
CA ARG A 259 9.16 6.53 6.86
C ARG A 259 8.86 6.21 8.34
N SER A 260 9.86 6.25 9.21
CA SER A 260 9.71 6.01 10.65
C SER A 260 8.78 7.00 11.36
N ASP A 261 8.54 8.17 10.76
CA ASP A 261 7.68 9.19 11.34
C ASP A 261 6.21 9.02 10.94
N MET A 262 5.88 8.10 10.02
CA MET A 262 4.50 7.88 9.57
C MET A 262 3.60 7.43 10.72
N VAL A 263 2.41 8.03 10.77
CA VAL A 263 1.41 7.76 11.81
C VAL A 263 0.05 7.50 11.18
N VAL A 264 -0.79 6.76 11.89
CA VAL A 264 -2.21 6.61 11.58
C VAL A 264 -3.03 7.40 12.60
N ILE A 265 -3.72 8.43 12.14
CA ILE A 265 -4.51 9.34 13.00
C ILE A 265 -6.00 8.99 13.02
N SER A 266 -6.54 8.46 11.92
CA SER A 266 -7.95 8.02 11.79
C SER A 266 -8.00 6.53 11.49
N ASN A 267 -9.16 5.87 11.63
CA ASN A 267 -9.35 4.41 11.49
C ASN A 267 -8.98 3.83 10.09
N GLY A 268 -7.72 3.91 9.68
CA GLY A 268 -7.28 3.60 8.32
C GLY A 268 -5.78 3.81 8.09
N CYS A 269 -5.40 3.96 6.83
CA CYS A 269 -4.02 4.07 6.37
C CYS A 269 -3.35 5.41 6.79
N PRO A 270 -2.00 5.48 6.90
CA PRO A 270 -1.28 6.76 7.02
C PRO A 270 -1.52 7.74 5.87
N VAL A 271 -1.96 7.22 4.72
CA VAL A 271 -2.28 7.97 3.50
C VAL A 271 -3.78 7.96 3.27
N GLY A 272 -4.38 9.15 3.13
CA GLY A 272 -5.81 9.31 2.87
C GLY A 272 -6.10 10.41 1.84
N ALA A 273 -7.22 10.26 1.12
CA ALA A 273 -7.73 11.30 0.23
C ALA A 273 -8.73 12.17 1.00
N TYR A 274 -8.43 13.47 1.10
CA TYR A 274 -9.23 14.44 1.84
C TYR A 274 -9.69 15.53 0.89
N VAL A 275 -10.99 15.85 0.93
CA VAL A 275 -11.58 16.91 0.11
C VAL A 275 -11.74 18.14 0.98
N LYS A 276 -11.16 19.27 0.55
CA LYS A 276 -11.56 20.57 1.09
C LYS A 276 -12.74 21.08 0.26
N PRO A 277 -13.74 21.75 0.86
CA PRO A 277 -14.67 22.56 0.09
C PRO A 277 -13.85 23.48 -0.86
N PHE A 278 -14.20 23.48 -2.13
CA PHE A 278 -13.60 24.29 -3.21
C PHE A 278 -12.21 23.89 -3.74
N ASP A 279 -11.39 23.09 -3.03
CA ASP A 279 -9.98 22.84 -3.42
C ASP A 279 -9.67 21.42 -3.98
N GLY A 280 -10.69 20.66 -4.37
CA GLY A 280 -10.51 19.31 -4.92
C GLY A 280 -9.98 18.29 -3.90
N ALA A 281 -9.87 17.03 -4.32
CA ALA A 281 -9.35 15.95 -3.47
C ALA A 281 -7.82 16.02 -3.39
N GLN A 282 -7.29 16.15 -2.18
CA GLN A 282 -5.85 16.11 -1.91
C GLN A 282 -5.50 14.83 -1.15
N GLU A 283 -4.49 14.12 -1.64
CA GLU A 283 -3.94 12.97 -0.93
C GLU A 283 -2.88 13.44 0.07
N MET A 284 -3.03 12.99 1.31
CA MET A 284 -2.25 13.45 2.44
C MET A 284 -1.63 12.26 3.18
N ILE A 285 -0.34 12.38 3.48
CA ILE A 285 0.44 11.47 4.30
C ILE A 285 0.55 12.08 5.69
N THR A 286 0.21 11.32 6.73
CA THR A 286 0.31 11.79 8.11
C THR A 286 1.60 11.33 8.77
N VAL A 287 2.35 12.26 9.37
CA VAL A 287 3.63 11.99 10.07
C VAL A 287 3.70 12.71 11.42
N TYR A 288 4.39 12.11 12.39
CA TYR A 288 4.67 12.71 13.69
C TYR A 288 5.66 13.86 13.61
N ASN A 289 6.76 13.63 12.90
CA ASN A 289 7.86 14.58 12.82
C ASN A 289 8.11 14.99 11.37
N ALA A 290 8.37 16.29 11.18
CA ALA A 290 8.75 16.84 9.90
C ALA A 290 9.76 17.99 10.12
N SER A 291 10.75 18.07 9.24
CA SER A 291 11.84 19.05 9.26
C SER A 291 11.79 19.96 8.03
N GLY A 292 12.44 21.13 8.12
CA GLY A 292 12.56 22.04 6.99
C GLY A 292 11.24 22.70 6.58
N LEU A 293 10.29 22.81 7.52
CA LEU A 293 8.99 23.45 7.32
C LEU A 293 8.88 24.75 8.14
N ALA A 294 8.30 25.78 7.53
CA ALA A 294 7.91 27.03 8.15
C ALA A 294 6.39 27.15 8.20
N LEU A 295 5.84 27.61 9.33
CA LEU A 295 4.40 27.77 9.49
C LEU A 295 3.97 29.14 9.00
N TYR A 296 2.87 29.17 8.23
CA TYR A 296 2.29 30.39 7.68
C TYR A 296 0.86 30.59 8.16
N GLY A 297 0.58 31.77 8.70
CA GLY A 297 -0.73 32.17 9.21
C GLY A 297 -1.04 31.67 10.62
N ASN A 298 -2.27 31.93 11.08
CA ASN A 298 -2.75 31.52 12.40
C ASN A 298 -3.41 30.13 12.35
N PRO A 299 -3.35 29.35 13.45
CA PRO A 299 -4.10 28.11 13.56
C PRO A 299 -5.61 28.31 13.38
N SER A 300 -6.25 27.45 12.61
CA SER A 300 -7.68 27.51 12.33
C SER A 300 -8.34 26.15 12.52
N GLU A 301 -9.54 26.13 13.10
CA GLU A 301 -10.41 24.93 13.16
C GLU A 301 -11.35 24.85 11.95
N VAL A 302 -11.47 25.94 11.18
CA VAL A 302 -12.42 26.08 10.09
C VAL A 302 -12.08 25.06 9.00
N HIS A 303 -13.03 24.18 8.67
CA HIS A 303 -12.86 23.08 7.70
C HIS A 303 -11.71 22.10 8.03
N SER A 304 -11.40 21.89 9.31
CA SER A 304 -10.40 20.88 9.71
C SER A 304 -10.85 19.45 9.32
N TRP A 305 -9.96 18.69 8.69
CA TRP A 305 -10.22 17.27 8.38
C TRP A 305 -10.18 16.36 9.61
N PHE A 306 -9.60 16.83 10.71
CA PHE A 306 -9.49 16.08 11.95
C PHE A 306 -10.25 16.81 13.06
N PRO A 307 -11.44 16.33 13.45
CA PRO A 307 -12.23 16.93 14.51
C PRO A 307 -11.41 17.09 15.80
N GLY A 308 -11.41 18.30 16.36
CA GLY A 308 -10.64 18.63 17.57
C GLY A 308 -9.18 19.04 17.33
N TYR A 309 -8.74 19.12 16.08
CA TYR A 309 -7.44 19.70 15.70
C TYR A 309 -7.60 21.02 14.96
N THR A 310 -6.77 21.99 15.32
CA THR A 310 -6.50 23.18 14.49
C THR A 310 -5.46 22.83 13.43
N TRP A 311 -5.53 23.46 12.26
CA TRP A 311 -4.52 23.33 11.21
C TRP A 311 -3.83 24.66 10.93
N THR A 312 -2.54 24.59 10.56
CA THR A 312 -1.72 25.74 10.12
C THR A 312 -0.98 25.36 8.86
N ILE A 313 -0.87 26.26 7.88
CA ILE A 313 -0.20 25.97 6.61
C ILE A 313 1.29 25.76 6.87
N ALA A 314 1.86 24.70 6.30
CA ALA A 314 3.27 24.38 6.36
C ALA A 314 3.92 24.55 4.98
N LEU A 315 4.84 25.49 4.88
CA LEU A 315 5.62 25.80 3.68
C LEU A 315 7.02 25.19 3.81
N CYS A 316 7.65 24.82 2.69
CA CYS A 316 9.06 24.45 2.70
C CYS A 316 9.89 25.68 3.05
N ALA A 317 10.74 25.59 4.07
CA ALA A 317 11.59 26.71 4.49
C ALA A 317 12.64 27.10 3.43
N ALA A 318 12.95 26.22 2.48
CA ALA A 318 13.97 26.45 1.46
C ALA A 318 13.43 27.04 0.15
N CYS A 319 12.21 26.67 -0.25
CA CYS A 319 11.64 27.07 -1.55
C CYS A 319 10.19 27.56 -1.47
N GLU A 320 9.66 27.72 -0.26
CA GLU A 320 8.33 28.29 0.03
C GLU A 320 7.14 27.53 -0.58
N SER A 321 7.39 26.38 -1.20
CA SER A 321 6.33 25.52 -1.72
C SER A 321 5.45 25.06 -0.57
N ASN A 322 4.14 25.18 -0.69
CA ASN A 322 3.21 24.63 0.29
C ASN A 322 3.41 23.10 0.36
N ILE A 323 3.84 22.57 1.50
CA ILE A 323 4.05 21.13 1.66
C ILE A 323 2.81 20.47 2.26
N GLY A 324 2.04 21.21 3.07
CA GLY A 324 0.81 20.72 3.67
C GLY A 324 0.45 21.53 4.90
N TRP A 325 0.19 20.84 6.01
CA TRP A 325 -0.32 21.46 7.24
C TRP A 325 0.25 20.84 8.51
N LEU A 326 0.37 21.64 9.56
CA LEU A 326 0.53 21.17 10.94
C LEU A 326 -0.85 21.08 11.59
N PHE A 327 -1.18 19.93 12.16
CA PHE A 327 -2.36 19.73 12.99
C PHE A 327 -1.97 19.77 14.46
N SER A 328 -2.62 20.62 15.24
CA SER A 328 -2.39 20.77 16.67
C SER A 328 -3.70 20.54 17.45
N ALA A 329 -3.63 19.69 18.47
CA ALA A 329 -4.78 19.34 19.28
C ALA A 329 -5.33 20.60 20.00
N ALA A 330 -6.59 20.92 19.75
CA ALA A 330 -7.28 22.02 20.44
C ALA A 330 -7.61 21.66 21.90
N LYS A 331 -7.66 20.35 22.22
CA LYS A 331 -8.01 19.82 23.54
C LYS A 331 -6.89 18.94 24.10
N LYS A 332 -6.70 18.96 25.42
CA LYS A 332 -5.60 18.26 26.10
C LYS A 332 -5.68 16.73 26.08
N ASN A 333 -6.86 16.17 25.76
CA ASN A 333 -7.14 14.74 25.77
C ASN A 333 -6.90 14.05 24.43
N LEU A 334 -6.56 14.79 23.37
CA LEU A 334 -6.29 14.21 22.07
C LEU A 334 -4.83 13.78 21.98
N VAL A 335 -4.63 12.55 21.52
CA VAL A 335 -3.33 12.00 21.17
C VAL A 335 -3.34 11.71 19.67
N PRO A 336 -2.34 12.19 18.92
CA PRO A 336 -1.21 12.98 19.40
C PRO A 336 -1.49 14.47 19.62
N LYS A 337 -0.63 15.14 20.40
CA LYS A 337 -0.75 16.59 20.64
C LYS A 337 -0.57 17.40 19.35
N SER A 338 0.26 16.91 18.45
CA SER A 338 0.42 17.48 17.12
C SER A 338 0.91 16.42 16.16
N PHE A 339 0.61 16.60 14.88
CA PHE A 339 1.14 15.81 13.77
C PHE A 339 1.08 16.64 12.49
N TRP A 340 1.77 16.21 11.44
CA TRP A 340 1.81 16.88 10.15
C TRP A 340 1.00 16.11 9.12
N GLY A 341 0.29 16.84 8.28
CA GLY A 341 -0.33 16.31 7.07
C GLY A 341 0.41 16.84 5.84
N ILE A 342 1.14 15.95 5.17
CA ILE A 342 1.99 16.27 4.02
C ILE A 342 1.25 15.90 2.73
N ARG A 343 1.20 16.80 1.76
CA ARG A 343 0.59 16.54 0.45
C ARG A 343 1.46 15.59 -0.37
N SER A 344 0.92 14.45 -0.79
CA SER A 344 1.70 13.45 -1.56
C SER A 344 2.25 14.03 -2.87
N SER A 345 1.52 14.95 -3.50
CA SER A 345 1.93 15.62 -4.76
C SER A 345 3.17 16.50 -4.64
N GLN A 346 3.53 16.90 -3.42
CA GLN A 346 4.65 17.80 -3.10
C GLN A 346 5.88 17.05 -2.59
N ILE A 347 5.80 15.73 -2.50
CA ILE A 347 6.89 14.87 -2.06
C ILE A 347 7.44 14.08 -3.23
N LEU A 348 8.76 14.11 -3.36
CA LEU A 348 9.51 13.16 -4.16
C LEU A 348 9.90 11.98 -3.27
N ASP A 349 9.52 10.78 -3.70
CA ASP A 349 9.96 9.53 -3.10
C ASP A 349 11.31 9.08 -3.70
N ASP A 350 12.14 8.42 -2.90
CA ASP A 350 13.47 7.89 -3.31
C ASP A 350 13.43 6.97 -4.54
N THR A 351 12.23 6.50 -4.91
CA THR A 351 11.99 5.52 -5.98
C THR A 351 12.34 6.07 -7.37
N GLN A 352 12.20 7.38 -7.61
CA GLN A 352 12.54 8.03 -8.88
C GLN A 352 14.06 8.06 -9.14
N SER A 353 14.86 8.19 -8.07
CA SER A 353 16.33 8.24 -8.19
C SER A 353 16.96 6.94 -8.69
N ALA A 354 16.24 5.81 -8.61
CA ALA A 354 16.70 4.51 -9.06
C ALA A 354 16.48 4.28 -10.57
N GLN A 355 15.44 4.89 -11.17
CA GLN A 355 15.17 4.76 -12.61
C GLN A 355 16.10 5.62 -13.47
N ASP A 356 16.50 6.79 -12.99
CA ASP A 356 17.46 7.66 -13.71
C ASP A 356 18.88 7.08 -13.74
N ARG A 357 19.25 6.23 -12.77
CA ARG A 357 20.56 5.56 -12.74
C ARG A 357 20.67 4.33 -13.64
N SER A 358 19.55 3.75 -14.06
CA SER A 358 19.52 2.62 -15.02
C SER A 358 19.46 3.08 -16.48
N SER A 359 19.40 4.38 -16.72
CA SER A 359 19.26 5.01 -18.04
C SER A 359 20.54 5.69 -18.54
N MET A 360 21.66 5.52 -17.83
CA MET A 360 22.98 6.05 -18.17
C MET A 360 23.95 4.95 -18.57
#